data_AF-A0A7C3PT67-F1
#
_entry.id   AF-A0A7C3PT67-F1
#
_cell.length_a   1.000
_cell.length_b   1.000
_cell.length_c   1.000
_cell.angle_alpha   90.00
_cell.angle_beta   90.00
_cell.angle_gamma   90.00
#
_symmetry.space_group_name_H-M   'P 1'
#
loop_
_entity.id
_entity.type
_entity.pdbx_description
1 polymer ?
#
loop_
_entity_poly.entity_id
_entity_poly.type
_entity_poly.pdbx_seq_one_letter_code
_entity_poly.pdbx_strand_id
1 'polypeptide(L)'
;IMLGLGERQEELLEAMDDLRSVGLDVLTLGQYLQPTKKHLPVVEFIHPDRFAEYKAIGLQKGFRFVESGPLVRSSYHAEKHLF
;
A
#
# COMPACT_ATOMS: atom_id res chain seq x y z
N ILE A 1 1.64 0.38 -3.63
CA ILE A 1 2.19 1.68 -3.20
C ILE A 1 3.15 1.43 -2.03
N MET A 2 4.29 2.13 -2.01
CA MET A 2 5.23 2.10 -0.87
C MET A 2 4.97 3.33 0.01
N LEU A 3 4.83 3.13 1.31
CA LEU A 3 4.52 4.16 2.31
C LEU A 3 5.75 4.56 3.11
N GLY A 4 5.74 5.75 3.70
CA GLY A 4 6.83 6.29 4.52
C GLY A 4 7.81 7.17 3.74
N LEU A 5 7.39 7.69 2.58
CA LEU A 5 8.16 8.63 1.74
C LEU A 5 7.72 10.09 1.93
N GLY A 6 6.76 10.35 2.82
CA GLY A 6 6.26 11.68 3.15
C GLY A 6 4.87 11.98 2.59
N GLU A 7 4.19 10.98 2.04
CA GLU A 7 2.81 11.05 1.60
C GLU A 7 1.85 11.34 2.76
N ARG A 8 0.82 12.15 2.50
CA ARG A 8 -0.29 12.36 3.42
C ARG A 8 -1.34 11.26 3.24
N GLN A 9 -2.10 11.00 4.30
CA GLN A 9 -3.17 10.00 4.25
C GLN A 9 -4.21 10.30 3.15
N GLU A 10 -4.58 11.57 2.97
CA GLU A 10 -5.48 12.03 1.91
C GLU A 10 -4.96 11.69 0.51
N GLU A 11 -3.67 11.86 0.23
CA GLU A 11 -3.05 11.54 -1.06
C GLU A 11 -3.09 10.03 -1.33
N LEU A 12 -2.91 9.21 -0.28
CA LEU A 12 -3.07 7.76 -0.40
C LEU A 12 -4.51 7.36 -0.72
N LEU A 13 -5.50 8.01 -0.09
CA LEU A 13 -6.91 7.72 -0.32
C LEU A 13 -7.39 8.14 -1.70
N GLU A 14 -6.91 9.28 -2.19
CA GLU A 14 -7.13 9.75 -3.56
C GLU A 14 -6.50 8.78 -4.57
N ALA A 15 -5.25 8.39 -4.35
CA ALA A 15 -4.59 7.39 -5.20
C ALA A 15 -5.34 6.05 -5.23
N MET A 16 -5.95 5.63 -4.12
CA MET A 16 -6.82 4.44 -4.12
C MET A 16 -8.04 4.61 -5.02
N ASP A 17 -8.69 5.77 -5.01
CA ASP A 17 -9.85 6.06 -5.86
C ASP A 17 -9.44 6.10 -7.34
N ASP A 18 -8.31 6.73 -7.65
CA ASP A 18 -7.77 6.78 -9.01
C ASP A 18 -7.46 5.38 -9.56
N LEU A 19 -6.78 4.54 -8.77
CA LEU A 19 -6.47 3.16 -9.14
C LEU A 19 -7.74 2.33 -9.32
N ARG A 20 -8.76 2.56 -8.48
CA ARG A 20 -10.05 1.87 -8.63
C ARG A 20 -10.81 2.35 -9.86
N SER A 21 -10.71 3.62 -10.24
CA SER A 21 -11.37 4.18 -11.41
C SER A 21 -10.92 3.52 -12.73
N VAL A 22 -9.67 3.05 -12.78
CA VAL A 22 -9.10 2.32 -13.92
C VAL A 22 -9.26 0.80 -13.83
N GLY A 23 -10.02 0.32 -12.85
CA GLY A 23 -10.37 -1.09 -12.75
C GLY A 23 -9.34 -1.98 -12.05
N LEU A 24 -8.37 -1.42 -11.29
CA LEU A 24 -7.29 -2.20 -10.68
C LEU A 24 -7.79 -3.08 -9.52
N ASP A 25 -7.63 -4.40 -9.63
CA ASP A 25 -8.23 -5.35 -8.68
C ASP A 25 -7.37 -5.66 -7.45
N VAL A 26 -6.05 -5.58 -7.56
CA VAL A 26 -5.10 -5.99 -6.51
C VAL A 26 -4.26 -4.81 -6.05
N LEU A 27 -4.44 -4.38 -4.80
CA LEU A 27 -3.64 -3.33 -4.19
C LEU A 27 -2.65 -3.92 -3.18
N THR A 28 -1.38 -3.53 -3.28
CA THR A 28 -0.36 -3.84 -2.26
C THR A 28 0.15 -2.57 -1.60
N LEU A 29 0.19 -2.54 -0.27
CA LEU A 29 0.69 -1.42 0.54
C LEU A 29 1.82 -1.93 1.45
N GLY A 30 3.02 -1.41 1.26
CA GLY A 30 4.20 -1.85 2.02
C GLY A 30 5.04 -0.69 2.52
N GLN A 31 5.84 -0.89 3.57
CA GLN A 31 6.78 0.12 4.04
C GLN A 31 7.93 0.28 3.04
N TYR A 32 8.24 1.52 2.70
CA TYR A 32 9.48 1.89 2.05
C TYR A 32 10.63 1.65 3.01
N LEU A 33 11.57 0.80 2.60
CA LEU A 33 12.81 0.55 3.33
C LEU A 33 13.96 1.04 2.46
N GLN A 34 14.67 2.05 2.96
CA GLN A 34 15.81 2.63 2.27
C GLN A 34 16.89 1.54 2.04
N PRO A 35 17.22 1.18 0.78
CA PRO A 35 18.18 0.11 0.52
C PRO A 35 19.61 0.47 0.93
N THR A 36 20.01 1.72 0.66
CA THR A 36 21.31 2.27 1.03
C THR A 36 21.17 3.77 1.31
N LYS A 37 22.16 4.37 1.98
CA LYS A 37 22.19 5.80 2.31
C LYS A 37 22.14 6.75 1.10
N LYS A 38 22.31 6.24 -0.12
CA LYS A 38 22.22 7.03 -1.37
C LYS A 38 20.78 7.18 -1.90
N HIS A 39 19.84 6.40 -1.37
CA HIS A 39 18.43 6.46 -1.76
C HIS A 39 17.68 7.46 -0.88
N LEU A 40 16.44 7.77 -1.24
CA LEU A 40 15.57 8.64 -0.45
C LEU A 40 15.53 8.18 1.02
N PRO A 41 15.63 9.11 1.99
CA PRO A 41 15.48 8.77 3.38
C PRO A 41 14.04 8.33 3.66
N VAL A 42 13.87 7.46 4.65
CA VAL A 42 12.54 7.15 5.19
C VAL A 42 12.06 8.37 5.97
N VAL A 43 10.86 8.87 5.65
CA VAL A 43 10.24 9.99 6.36
C VAL A 43 9.50 9.49 7.60
N GLU A 44 8.77 8.39 7.47
CA GLU A 44 7.98 7.80 8.56
C GLU A 44 8.02 6.27 8.49
N PHE A 45 8.11 5.62 9.66
CA PHE A 45 7.82 4.20 9.81
C PHE A 45 6.37 4.05 10.24
N ILE A 46 5.53 3.60 9.31
CA ILE A 46 4.08 3.53 9.51
C ILE A 46 3.75 2.42 10.52
N HIS A 47 2.91 2.74 11.51
CA HIS A 47 2.47 1.77 12.52
C HIS A 47 1.65 0.63 11.87
N PRO A 48 1.79 -0.63 12.30
CA PRO A 48 0.99 -1.75 11.79
C PRO A 48 -0.53 -1.52 11.77
N ASP A 49 -1.06 -0.82 12.77
CA ASP A 49 -2.50 -0.51 12.85
C ASP A 49 -2.97 0.34 11.67
N ARG A 50 -2.16 1.30 11.19
CA ARG A 50 -2.48 2.08 10.00
C ARG A 50 -2.54 1.24 8.75
N PHE A 51 -1.66 0.24 8.62
CA PHE A 51 -1.76 -0.71 7.51
C PHE A 51 -3.07 -1.51 7.55
N ALA A 52 -3.54 -1.88 8.75
CA ALA A 52 -4.83 -2.57 8.92
C ALA A 52 -6.01 -1.65 8.54
N GLU A 53 -5.97 -0.37 8.93
CA GLU A 53 -6.95 0.64 8.51
C GLU A 53 -6.98 0.79 6.99
N TYR A 54 -5.82 0.97 6.36
CA TYR A 54 -5.73 1.12 4.90
C TYR A 54 -6.20 -0.12 4.14
N LYS A 55 -5.99 -1.32 4.71
CA LYS A 55 -6.54 -2.56 4.17
C LYS A 55 -8.06 -2.51 4.14
N ALA A 56 -8.68 -2.16 5.28
CA ALA A 56 -10.13 -2.08 5.39
C ALA A 56 -10.70 -1.04 4.42
N ILE A 57 -10.07 0.13 4.31
CA ILE A 57 -10.49 1.19 3.38
C ILE A 57 -10.38 0.74 1.92
N GLY A 58 -9.26 0.12 1.52
CA GLY A 58 -9.10 -0.41 0.16
C GLY A 58 -10.18 -1.44 -0.19
N LEU A 59 -10.47 -2.37 0.73
CA LEU A 59 -11.55 -3.35 0.52
C LEU A 59 -12.92 -2.67 0.39
N GLN A 60 -13.21 -1.65 1.20
CA GLN A 60 -14.45 -0.86 1.11
C GLN A 60 -14.56 -0.08 -0.21
N LYS A 61 -13.44 0.41 -0.74
CA LYS A 61 -13.37 1.09 -2.05
C LYS A 61 -13.57 0.12 -3.23
N GLY A 62 -13.54 -1.20 -3.00
CA GLY A 62 -13.85 -2.21 -4.01
C GLY A 62 -12.65 -2.85 -4.69
N PHE A 63 -11.44 -2.75 -4.11
CA PHE A 63 -10.34 -3.63 -4.51
C PHE A 63 -10.69 -5.08 -4.16
N ARG A 64 -10.47 -6.00 -5.10
CA ARG A 64 -10.73 -7.43 -4.90
C ARG A 64 -9.78 -8.04 -3.86
N PHE A 65 -8.51 -7.62 -3.90
CA PHE A 65 -7.50 -8.04 -2.95
C PHE A 65 -6.70 -6.84 -2.46
N VAL A 66 -6.47 -6.78 -1.15
CA VAL A 66 -5.60 -5.77 -0.53
C VAL A 66 -4.63 -6.44 0.43
N GLU A 67 -3.36 -6.46 0.04
CA GLU A 67 -2.26 -6.82 0.94
C GLU A 67 -1.67 -5.54 1.52
N SER A 68 -1.65 -5.43 2.84
CA SER A 68 -1.21 -4.22 3.53
C SER A 68 -0.46 -4.58 4.79
N GLY A 69 0.79 -4.15 4.89
CA GLY A 69 1.62 -4.39 6.06
C GLY A 69 3.08 -3.97 5.85
N PRO A 70 3.87 -3.83 6.92
CA PRO A 70 5.22 -3.27 6.82
C PRO A 70 6.13 -4.03 5.84
N LEU A 71 6.04 -5.36 5.83
CA LEU A 71 6.89 -6.22 4.99
C LEU A 71 6.26 -6.62 3.65
N VAL A 72 5.07 -6.10 3.33
CA VAL A 72 4.40 -6.40 2.05
C VAL A 72 5.24 -5.88 0.89
N ARG A 73 5.31 -6.69 -0.16
CA ARG A 73 5.91 -6.39 -1.46
C ARG A 73 4.92 -6.81 -2.54
N SER A 74 5.11 -6.33 -3.77
CA SER A 74 4.19 -6.57 -4.87
C SER A 74 3.96 -8.07 -5.18
N SER A 75 4.97 -8.91 -4.94
CA SER A 75 4.88 -10.36 -5.14
C SER A 75 4.40 -11.15 -3.91
N TYR A 76 4.13 -10.49 -2.79
CA TYR A 76 3.75 -11.16 -1.55
C TYR A 76 2.33 -11.76 -1.67
N HIS A 77 2.22 -13.09 -1.55
CA HIS A 77 0.98 -13.88 -1.77
C HIS A 77 0.31 -13.67 -3.14
N ALA A 78 1.07 -13.27 -4.17
CA ALA A 78 0.52 -13.00 -5.50
C ALA A 78 -0.20 -14.22 -6.12
N GLU A 79 0.23 -15.43 -5.75
CA GLU A 79 -0.43 -16.68 -6.17
C GLU A 79 -1.88 -16.80 -5.70
N LYS A 80 -2.25 -16.11 -4.60
CA LYS A 80 -3.61 -16.11 -4.05
C LYS A 80 -4.54 -15.13 -4.77
N HIS A 81 -4.01 -14.31 -5.68
CA HIS A 81 -4.77 -13.26 -6.36
C HIS A 81 -5.15 -13.65 -7.80
N LEU A 82 -4.73 -14.83 -8.27
CA LEU A 82 -4.91 -15.30 -9.65
C LEU A 82 -6.32 -15.84 -9.96
N PHE A 83 -7.16 -16.09 -8.95
CA PHE A 83 -8.45 -16.77 -9.12
C PHE A 83 -9.60 -16.05 -8.46
#